data_AF-A0A953M526-F1
#
_entry.id   AF-A0A953M526-F1
#
_cell.length_a   1.000
_cell.length_b   1.000
_cell.length_c   1.000
_cell.angle_alpha   90.00
_cell.angle_beta   90.00
_cell.angle_gamma   90.00
#
_symmetry.space_group_name_H-M   'P 1'
#
loop_
_entity.id
_entity.type
_entity.pdbx_description
1 polymer ?
#
loop_
_entity_poly.entity_id
_entity_poly.type
_entity_poly.pdbx_seq_one_letter_code
_entity_poly.pdbx_strand_id
1 'polypeptide(L)'
;MCFGVRFQRILDIIERSGGGLCEAHRQTGCGARCGLCLPYIQVAIKTGRTRLPVMWAEEFLAQGVNPGRVQGVQDALRNRHTATPRIRRGGG
;
A
#
# COMPACT_ATOMS: atom_id res chain seq x y z
N MET A 1 -7.40 -1.11 -5.59
CA MET A 1 -7.44 -1.91 -4.33
C MET A 1 -7.93 -3.31 -4.63
N CYS A 2 -7.43 -4.34 -3.93
CA CYS A 2 -7.76 -5.76 -4.19
C CYS A 2 -9.25 -6.11 -4.07
N PHE A 3 -10.01 -5.37 -3.27
CA PHE A 3 -11.43 -5.61 -3.02
C PHE A 3 -12.34 -4.57 -3.69
N GLY A 4 -11.81 -3.71 -4.57
CA GLY A 4 -12.60 -2.67 -5.25
C GLY A 4 -13.15 -1.55 -4.34
N VAL A 5 -12.77 -1.55 -3.06
CA VAL A 5 -13.22 -0.57 -2.07
C VAL A 5 -12.60 0.80 -2.37
N ARG A 6 -13.42 1.86 -2.34
CA ARG A 6 -12.98 3.26 -2.51
C ARG A 6 -12.56 3.85 -1.15
N PHE A 7 -11.60 4.77 -1.15
CA PHE A 7 -11.19 5.45 0.09
C PHE A 7 -12.35 6.17 0.77
N GLN A 8 -13.27 6.79 0.01
CA GLN A 8 -14.47 7.43 0.59
C GLN A 8 -15.25 6.47 1.50
N ARG A 9 -15.49 5.24 1.04
CA ARG A 9 -16.22 4.24 1.84
C ARG A 9 -15.50 3.89 3.14
N ILE A 10 -14.16 3.89 3.12
CA ILE A 10 -13.35 3.61 4.31
C ILE A 10 -13.46 4.77 5.31
N LEU A 11 -13.37 6.02 4.83
CA LEU A 11 -13.54 7.21 5.66
C LEU A 11 -14.95 7.25 6.27
N ASP A 12 -15.99 6.97 5.48
CA ASP A 12 -17.37 6.92 5.98
C ASP A 12 -17.55 5.89 7.10
N ILE A 13 -16.87 4.72 7.02
CA ILE A 13 -16.94 3.69 8.06
C ILE A 13 -16.27 4.18 9.35
N ILE A 14 -15.10 4.80 9.22
CA ILE A 14 -14.32 5.29 10.36
C ILE A 14 -15.07 6.41 11.08
N GLU A 15 -15.61 7.37 10.31
CA GLU A 15 -16.38 8.50 10.84
C GLU A 15 -17.65 8.04 11.56
N ARG A 16 -18.41 7.10 10.98
CA ARG A 16 -19.70 6.64 11.56
C ARG A 16 -19.54 5.75 12.78
N SER A 17 -18.47 4.95 12.84
CA SER A 17 -18.26 3.99 13.92
C SER A 17 -17.39 4.56 15.05
N GLY A 18 -16.69 5.68 14.82
CA GLY A 18 -15.60 6.13 15.69
C GLY A 18 -14.41 5.16 15.73
N GLY A 19 -14.45 4.09 14.93
CA GLY A 19 -13.44 3.04 14.88
C GLY A 19 -12.32 3.37 13.90
N GLY A 20 -11.11 2.91 14.19
CA GLY A 20 -9.95 3.11 13.32
C GLY A 20 -9.84 2.11 12.16
N LEU A 21 -8.62 1.94 11.65
CA LEU A 21 -8.29 1.05 10.54
C LEU A 21 -8.76 -0.41 10.75
N CYS A 22 -8.74 -0.92 11.98
CA CYS A 22 -9.22 -2.27 12.31
C CYS A 22 -10.71 -2.45 11.98
N GLU A 23 -11.52 -1.43 12.24
CA GLU A 23 -12.96 -1.49 11.97
C GLU A 23 -13.24 -1.42 10.47
N ALA A 24 -12.53 -0.55 9.74
CA ALA A 24 -12.56 -0.53 8.28
C ALA A 24 -12.14 -1.87 7.67
N HIS A 25 -11.10 -2.51 8.22
CA HIS A 25 -10.66 -3.84 7.81
C HIS A 25 -11.76 -4.88 8.03
N ARG A 26 -12.37 -4.92 9.22
CA ARG A 26 -13.43 -5.86 9.56
C ARG A 26 -14.63 -5.77 8.60
N GLN A 27 -15.00 -4.55 8.21
CA GLN A 27 -16.16 -4.34 7.34
C GLN A 27 -15.88 -4.50 5.85
N THR A 28 -14.64 -4.31 5.39
CA THR A 28 -14.32 -4.24 3.95
C THR A 28 -13.30 -5.25 3.45
N GLY A 29 -12.59 -5.93 4.36
CA GLY A 29 -11.45 -6.78 4.06
C GLY A 29 -10.19 -6.01 3.61
N CYS A 30 -10.20 -4.67 3.59
CA CYS A 30 -9.04 -3.89 3.12
C CYS A 30 -7.79 -4.23 3.93
N GLY A 31 -6.65 -4.44 3.27
CA GLY A 31 -5.41 -4.86 3.93
C GLY A 31 -5.22 -6.38 4.09
N ALA A 32 -6.24 -7.21 3.87
CA ALA A 32 -6.15 -8.66 4.07
C ALA A 32 -5.29 -9.41 3.02
N ARG A 33 -5.18 -8.88 1.79
CA ARG A 33 -4.49 -9.53 0.66
C ARG A 33 -3.03 -9.08 0.54
N CYS A 34 -2.72 -8.29 -0.49
CA CYS A 34 -1.35 -7.87 -0.74
C CYS A 34 -0.83 -6.88 0.30
N GLY A 35 -1.70 -6.24 1.10
CA GLY A 35 -1.32 -5.25 2.12
C GLY A 35 -0.85 -3.90 1.58
N LEU A 36 -0.66 -3.75 0.25
CA LEU A 36 -0.14 -2.53 -0.37
C LEU A 36 -1.06 -1.31 -0.20
N CYS A 37 -2.35 -1.53 0.09
CA CYS A 37 -3.30 -0.45 0.29
C CYS A 37 -3.25 0.17 1.70
N LEU A 38 -2.67 -0.52 2.69
CA LEU A 38 -2.62 -0.04 4.07
C LEU A 38 -1.98 1.35 4.23
N PRO A 39 -0.78 1.64 3.68
CA PRO A 39 -0.20 2.98 3.79
C PRO A 39 -1.07 4.05 3.12
N TYR A 40 -1.71 3.76 1.99
CA TYR A 40 -2.63 4.69 1.36
C TYR A 40 -3.87 4.98 2.22
N ILE A 41 -4.43 3.97 2.89
CA ILE A 41 -5.57 4.17 3.79
C ILE A 41 -5.16 5.08 4.95
N GLN A 42 -3.95 4.89 5.50
CA GLN A 42 -3.42 5.75 6.56
C GLN A 42 -3.26 7.20 6.09
N VAL A 43 -2.74 7.42 4.87
CA VAL A 43 -2.68 8.77 4.27
C VAL A 43 -4.08 9.35 4.08
N ALA A 44 -5.04 8.57 3.57
CA ALA A 44 -6.42 9.02 3.36
C ALA A 44 -7.09 9.41 4.69
N ILE A 45 -6.90 8.63 5.76
CA ILE A 45 -7.40 8.95 7.11
C ILE A 45 -6.77 10.25 7.62
N LYS A 46 -5.46 10.40 7.48
CA LYS A 46 -4.73 11.56 7.99
C LYS A 46 -5.07 12.86 7.25
N THR A 47 -5.32 12.78 5.95
CA THR A 47 -5.45 13.97 5.08
C THR A 47 -6.88 14.23 4.61
N GLY A 48 -7.81 13.29 4.82
CA GLY A 48 -9.16 13.31 4.25
C GLY A 48 -9.20 13.11 2.72
N ARG A 49 -8.05 12.95 2.05
CA ARG A 49 -7.99 12.83 0.58
C ARG A 49 -8.39 11.44 0.13
N THR A 50 -9.29 11.37 -0.85
CA THR A 50 -9.75 10.12 -1.47
C THR A 50 -9.17 9.88 -2.87
N ARG A 51 -8.40 10.83 -3.39
CA ARG A 51 -7.60 10.70 -4.60
C ARG A 51 -6.14 10.92 -4.23
N LEU A 52 -5.35 9.87 -4.34
CA LEU A 52 -3.93 9.87 -4.03
C LEU A 52 -3.16 9.48 -5.30
N PRO A 53 -2.03 10.13 -5.59
CA PRO A 53 -1.16 9.70 -6.69
C PRO A 53 -0.58 8.32 -6.39
N VAL A 54 0.07 7.70 -7.38
CA VAL A 54 0.95 6.56 -7.10
C VAL A 54 2.13 7.09 -6.29
N MET A 55 2.39 6.46 -5.15
CA MET A 55 3.40 6.86 -4.18
C MET A 55 4.39 5.71 -3.93
N TRP A 56 5.65 6.08 -3.84
CA TRP A 56 6.79 5.27 -3.39
C TRP A 56 7.03 5.46 -1.89
N ALA A 57 7.94 4.65 -1.34
CA ALA A 57 8.16 4.58 0.09
C ALA A 57 8.51 5.92 0.73
N GLU A 58 9.36 6.70 0.07
CA GLU A 58 9.81 8.01 0.50
C GLU A 58 8.64 9.01 0.61
N GLU A 59 7.66 8.91 -0.28
CA GLU A 59 6.48 9.78 -0.28
C GLU A 59 5.53 9.45 0.89
N PHE A 60 5.42 8.19 1.28
CA PHE A 60 4.68 7.81 2.51
C PHE A 60 5.37 8.33 3.76
N LEU A 61 6.69 8.21 3.83
CA LEU A 61 7.48 8.70 4.95
C LEU A 61 7.33 10.22 5.10
N ALA A 62 7.30 10.96 4.00
CA ALA A 62 7.03 12.41 4.00
C ALA A 62 5.63 12.77 4.55
N GLN A 63 4.66 11.85 4.45
CA GLN A 63 3.34 12.00 5.10
C GLN A 63 3.33 11.51 6.56
N GLY A 64 4.46 11.04 7.10
CA GLY A 64 4.54 10.42 8.42
C GLY A 64 3.82 9.08 8.50
N VAL A 65 3.79 8.33 7.39
CA VAL A 65 3.14 7.02 7.26
C VAL A 65 4.19 5.96 6.94
N ASN A 66 4.09 4.78 7.57
CA ASN A 66 4.97 3.66 7.28
C ASN A 66 4.59 3.03 5.92
N PRO A 67 5.51 2.93 4.95
CA PRO A 67 5.22 2.40 3.61
C PRO A 67 4.89 0.89 3.58
N GLY A 68 5.27 0.13 4.61
CA GLY A 68 5.00 -1.29 4.73
C GLY A 68 5.45 -2.09 3.50
N ARG A 69 4.52 -2.85 2.91
CA ARG A 69 4.83 -3.71 1.75
C ARG A 69 5.17 -2.94 0.47
N VAL A 70 4.90 -1.63 0.39
CA VAL A 70 5.31 -0.83 -0.78
C VAL A 70 6.83 -0.78 -0.89
N GLN A 71 7.55 -0.67 0.24
CA GLN A 71 9.02 -0.67 0.27
C GLN A 71 9.60 -1.92 -0.42
N GLY A 72 9.09 -3.11 -0.06
CA GLY A 72 9.59 -4.36 -0.66
C GLY A 72 9.32 -4.46 -2.17
N VAL A 73 8.20 -3.93 -2.66
CA VAL A 73 7.93 -3.87 -4.11
C VAL A 73 8.91 -2.92 -4.81
N GLN A 74 9.15 -1.75 -4.22
CA GLN A 74 10.09 -0.76 -4.75
C GLN A 74 11.52 -1.31 -4.80
N ASP A 75 11.98 -1.96 -3.73
CA ASP A 75 13.31 -2.57 -3.67
C ASP A 75 13.46 -3.67 -4.72
N ALA A 76 12.43 -4.51 -4.90
CA ALA A 76 12.44 -5.56 -5.92
C ALA A 76 12.52 -4.99 -7.34
N LEU A 77 11.85 -3.87 -7.62
CA LEU A 77 11.93 -3.21 -8.92
C LEU A 77 13.33 -2.61 -9.14
N ARG A 78 13.86 -1.90 -8.13
CA ARG A 78 15.21 -1.31 -8.19
C ARG A 78 16.30 -2.37 -8.42
N ASN A 79 16.20 -3.50 -7.73
CA ASN A 79 17.17 -4.60 -7.84
C ASN A 79 17.06 -5.40 -9.14
N ARG A 80 15.90 -5.38 -9.82
CA ARG A 80 15.77 -5.95 -11.17
C ARG A 80 16.52 -5.17 -12.23
N HIS A 81 16.78 -3.88 -11.99
CA HIS A 81 17.61 -3.06 -12.88
C HIS A 81 19.11 -3.24 -12.65
N THR A 82 19.54 -3.84 -11.53
CA THR A 82 20.95 -4.09 -11.21
C THR A 82 21.38 -5.54 -11.44
N ALA A 83 20.44 -6.46 -11.60
CA ALA A 83 20.72 -7.87 -11.87
C ALA A 83 21.00 -8.10 -13.36
N THR A 84 22.28 -8.04 -13.76
CA THR A 84 22.75 -8.58 -15.04
C THR A 84 22.36 -10.06 -15.14
N PRO A 85 21.72 -10.54 -16.23
CA PRO A 85 21.34 -11.93 -16.36
C PRO A 85 22.60 -12.80 -16.40
N ARG A 86 22.82 -13.63 -15.38
CA ARG A 86 23.84 -14.69 -15.42
C ARG A 86 23.35 -15.77 -16.39
N ILE A 87 23.82 -15.71 -17.63
CA ILE A 87 23.68 -16.78 -18.61
C ILE A 87 24.33 -18.03 -18.01
N ARG A 88 23.52 -19.05 -17.68
CA ARG A 88 24.01 -20.39 -17.37
C ARG A 88 24.64 -20.95 -18.65
N ARG A 89 25.98 -21.01 -18.71
CA ARG A 89 26.65 -21.88 -19.68
C ARG A 89 26.40 -23.32 -19.27
N GLY A 90 25.67 -24.05 -20.09
CA GLY A 90 25.57 -25.51 -19.98
C GLY A 90 26.95 -26.13 -20.22
N GLY A 91 27.37 -27.01 -19.31
CA GLY A 91 28.47 -27.95 -19.53
C GLY A 91 27.86 -29.28 -19.93
N GLY A 92 28.22 -29.74 -21.13
CA GLY A 92 27.95 -31.10 -21.62
C GLY A 92 29.00 -32.10 -21.13
#